data_AF-A0A2A4NDS3-F1
#
_entry.id   AF-A0A2A4NDS3-F1
#
_cell.length_a   1.000
_cell.length_b   1.000
_cell.length_c   1.000
_cell.angle_alpha   90.00
_cell.angle_beta   90.00
_cell.angle_gamma   90.00
#
_symmetry.space_group_name_H-M   'P 1'
#
loop_
_entity.id
_entity.type
_entity.pdbx_description
1 polymer ?
#
loop_
_entity_poly.entity_id
_entity_poly.type
_entity_poly.pdbx_seq_one_letter_code
_entity_poly.pdbx_strand_id
1 'polypeptide(L)'
;MIRAIHFTDLAEMREKRLAGSIYAGKPDDDGEIAFWYCCPCGCGLIAPLNAGRNFKPSGAGASWNWNGSQTEASLIPSVNHVGHWHGWLTDGYWKAV
;
A
#
# COMPACT_ATOMS: atom_id res chain seq x y z
N MET A 1 2.78 15.37 3.81
CA MET A 1 2.51 14.04 4.40
C MET A 1 1.03 13.79 4.27
N ILE A 2 0.61 12.60 3.81
CA ILE A 2 -0.80 12.27 3.56
C ILE A 2 -1.17 11.07 4.44
N ARG A 3 -2.22 11.17 5.24
CA ARG A 3 -2.72 10.03 6.03
C ARG A 3 -3.32 9.00 5.09
N ALA A 4 -2.90 7.75 5.21
CA ALA A 4 -3.51 6.63 4.51
C ALA A 4 -4.90 6.37 5.11
N ILE A 5 -5.92 6.41 4.26
CA ILE A 5 -7.28 6.00 4.60
C ILE A 5 -7.43 4.54 4.21
N HIS A 6 -7.72 3.68 5.18
CA HIS A 6 -7.97 2.26 4.93
C HIS A 6 -9.41 2.03 4.49
N PHE A 7 -9.55 1.32 3.38
CA PHE A 7 -10.82 0.79 2.89
C PHE A 7 -10.89 -0.71 3.18
N THR A 8 -12.02 -1.17 3.69
CA THR A 8 -12.29 -2.61 3.87
C THR A 8 -12.80 -3.28 2.60
N ASP A 9 -13.21 -2.50 1.60
CA ASP A 9 -13.70 -2.95 0.29
C ASP A 9 -12.86 -2.33 -0.84
N LEU A 10 -12.29 -3.19 -1.69
CA LEU A 10 -11.46 -2.75 -2.82
C LEU A 10 -12.28 -2.06 -3.92
N ALA A 11 -13.55 -2.45 -4.12
CA ALA A 11 -14.44 -1.79 -5.08
C ALA A 11 -14.74 -0.36 -4.64
N GLU A 12 -15.05 -0.15 -3.35
CA GLU A 12 -15.27 1.19 -2.79
C GLU A 12 -14.01 2.07 -2.94
N MET A 13 -12.83 1.50 -2.64
CA MET A 13 -11.56 2.21 -2.84
C MET A 13 -11.37 2.64 -4.31
N ARG A 14 -11.68 1.75 -5.26
CA ARG A 14 -11.57 2.00 -6.71
C ARG A 14 -12.55 3.06 -7.20
N GLU A 15 -13.70 3.16 -6.58
CA GLU A 15 -14.69 4.21 -6.84
C GLU A 15 -14.23 5.56 -6.30
N LYS A 16 -13.84 5.63 -5.01
CA LYS A 16 -13.52 6.91 -4.35
C LYS A 16 -12.17 7.51 -4.73
N ARG A 17 -11.16 6.67 -5.00
CA ARG A 17 -9.81 7.10 -5.46
C ARG A 17 -9.16 8.19 -4.60
N LEU A 18 -9.39 8.19 -3.29
CA LEU A 18 -8.78 9.17 -2.39
C LEU A 18 -7.26 9.03 -2.41
N ALA A 19 -6.54 10.15 -2.55
CA ALA A 19 -5.08 10.14 -2.64
C ALA A 19 -4.45 9.46 -1.42
N GLY A 20 -3.58 8.47 -1.65
CA GLY A 20 -2.93 7.72 -0.58
C GLY A 20 -3.84 6.75 0.17
N SER A 21 -5.08 6.52 -0.27
CA SER A 21 -5.88 5.44 0.31
C SER A 21 -5.24 4.08 0.09
N ILE A 22 -5.56 3.14 0.98
CA ILE A 22 -5.05 1.78 0.93
C ILE A 22 -6.19 0.77 1.13
N TYR A 23 -5.97 -0.43 0.60
CA TYR A 23 -6.73 -1.63 0.93
C TYR A 23 -5.72 -2.73 1.26
N ALA A 24 -5.93 -3.43 2.38
CA ALA A 24 -5.17 -4.60 2.75
C ALA A 24 -6.14 -5.76 2.99
N GLY A 25 -6.16 -6.71 2.05
CA GLY A 25 -7.00 -7.89 2.14
C GLY A 25 -6.61 -8.82 3.29
N LYS A 26 -7.42 -9.88 3.48
CA LYS A 26 -7.05 -10.98 4.38
C LYS A 26 -5.77 -11.65 3.85
N PRO A 27 -4.78 -11.95 4.69
CA PRO A 27 -3.63 -12.75 4.28
C PRO A 27 -4.05 -14.15 3.83
N ASP A 28 -3.34 -14.70 2.86
CA ASP A 28 -3.42 -16.11 2.51
C ASP A 28 -2.68 -17.00 3.54
N ASP A 29 -2.57 -18.29 3.25
CA ASP A 29 -1.96 -19.27 4.15
C ASP A 29 -0.46 -19.03 4.36
N ASP A 30 0.22 -18.37 3.41
CA ASP A 30 1.63 -17.98 3.48
C ASP A 30 1.82 -16.58 4.08
N GLY A 31 0.72 -15.86 4.32
CA GLY A 31 0.69 -14.51 4.88
C GLY A 31 0.95 -13.40 3.84
N GLU A 32 0.95 -13.72 2.55
CA GLU A 32 0.91 -12.72 1.48
C GLU A 32 -0.47 -12.07 1.45
N ILE A 33 -0.52 -10.80 1.03
CA ILE A 33 -1.73 -10.01 1.04
C ILE A 33 -1.97 -9.29 -0.28
N ALA A 34 -3.24 -9.20 -0.66
CA ALA A 34 -3.68 -8.26 -1.69
C ALA A 34 -3.62 -6.82 -1.14
N PHE A 35 -2.44 -6.20 -1.18
CA PHE A 35 -2.26 -4.80 -0.82
C PHE A 35 -2.44 -3.91 -2.05
N TRP A 36 -3.32 -2.92 -1.96
CA TRP A 36 -3.54 -1.94 -3.01
C TRP A 36 -3.43 -0.53 -2.43
N TYR A 37 -2.98 0.42 -3.25
CA TYR A 37 -2.96 1.83 -2.88
C TYR A 37 -3.41 2.72 -4.04
N CYS A 38 -4.00 3.87 -3.70
CA CYS A 38 -4.24 4.96 -4.63
C CYS A 38 -3.07 5.93 -4.56
N CYS A 39 -2.56 6.36 -5.71
CA CYS A 39 -1.34 7.13 -5.82
C CYS A 39 -1.40 8.41 -4.95
N PRO A 40 -0.44 8.62 -4.03
CA PRO A 40 -0.46 9.76 -3.13
C PRO A 40 -0.30 11.11 -3.84
N CYS A 41 0.14 11.17 -5.10
CA CYS A 41 0.21 12.42 -5.85
C CYS A 41 -1.17 12.99 -6.24
N GLY A 42 -2.25 12.21 -6.09
CA GLY A 42 -3.61 12.65 -6.38
C GLY A 42 -4.10 12.39 -7.81
N CYS A 43 -3.31 11.72 -8.65
CA CYS A 43 -3.72 11.36 -10.02
C CYS A 43 -4.84 10.30 -10.08
N GLY A 44 -5.19 9.69 -8.95
CA GLY A 44 -6.24 8.66 -8.87
C GLY A 44 -5.86 7.30 -9.44
N LEU A 45 -4.61 7.09 -9.86
CA LEU A 45 -4.11 5.77 -10.28
C LEU A 45 -4.05 4.82 -9.08
N ILE A 46 -4.53 3.60 -9.28
CA ILE A 46 -4.54 2.55 -8.26
C ILE A 46 -3.64 1.42 -8.74
N ALA A 47 -2.76 0.95 -7.87
CA ALA A 47 -1.83 -0.12 -8.19
C ALA A 47 -1.75 -1.17 -7.06
N PRO A 48 -1.54 -2.45 -7.41
CA PRO A 48 -1.25 -3.49 -6.43
C PRO A 48 0.19 -3.40 -5.95
N LEU A 49 0.44 -3.87 -4.75
CA LEU A 49 1.76 -4.11 -4.17
C LEU A 49 1.82 -5.57 -3.70
N ASN A 50 2.90 -6.28 -4.07
CA ASN A 50 3.15 -7.60 -3.52
C ASN A 50 3.69 -7.45 -2.08
N ALA A 51 2.86 -7.70 -1.07
CA ALA A 51 3.24 -7.50 0.32
C ALA A 51 2.98 -8.75 1.18
N GLY A 52 3.85 -8.99 2.14
CA GLY A 52 3.70 -10.03 3.16
C GLY A 52 3.48 -9.41 4.54
N ARG A 53 2.70 -10.09 5.39
CA ARG A 53 2.50 -9.65 6.78
C ARG A 53 3.70 -10.04 7.64
N ASN A 54 4.50 -9.06 8.06
CA ASN A 54 5.72 -9.20 8.84
C ASN A 54 6.86 -9.95 8.13
N PHE A 55 6.80 -10.11 6.81
CA PHE A 55 7.89 -10.61 5.98
C PHE A 55 7.85 -9.94 4.61
N LYS A 56 8.98 -9.94 3.90
CA LYS A 56 9.05 -9.49 2.52
C LYS A 56 8.94 -10.71 1.59
N PRO A 57 7.91 -10.81 0.73
CA PRO A 57 7.76 -11.90 -0.22
C PRO A 57 9.01 -12.09 -1.08
N SER A 58 9.42 -13.34 -1.28
CA SER A 58 10.54 -13.70 -2.15
C SER A 58 10.10 -13.83 -3.61
N GLY A 59 10.89 -13.31 -4.55
CA GLY A 59 10.61 -13.46 -5.98
C GLY A 59 11.37 -12.46 -6.83
N ALA A 60 11.15 -12.51 -8.15
CA ALA A 60 11.82 -11.63 -9.11
C ALA A 60 11.22 -10.20 -9.12
N GLY A 61 10.03 -9.99 -8.55
CA GLY A 61 9.33 -8.72 -8.54
C GLY A 61 9.62 -7.84 -7.31
N ALA A 62 9.24 -6.57 -7.41
CA ALA A 62 9.24 -5.68 -6.24
C ALA A 62 8.23 -6.19 -5.20
N SER A 63 8.66 -6.26 -3.95
CA SER A 63 7.85 -6.75 -2.83
C SER A 63 8.12 -5.95 -1.56
N TRP A 64 7.18 -6.01 -0.62
CA TRP A 64 7.19 -5.22 0.60
C TRP A 64 6.89 -6.07 1.84
N ASN A 65 7.53 -5.72 2.94
CA ASN A 65 7.12 -6.14 4.27
C ASN A 65 6.09 -5.13 4.81
N TRP A 66 4.87 -5.61 5.06
CA TRP A 66 3.80 -4.85 5.71
C TRP A 66 3.70 -5.26 7.18
N ASN A 67 3.62 -4.28 8.08
CA ASN A 67 3.55 -4.51 9.53
C ASN A 67 2.23 -5.14 10.04
N GLY A 68 1.25 -5.38 9.15
CA GLY A 68 -0.03 -5.96 9.53
C GLY A 68 -1.05 -4.98 10.12
N SER A 69 -0.73 -3.69 10.25
CA SER A 69 -1.67 -2.69 10.75
C SER A 69 -2.46 -2.03 9.61
N GLN A 70 -3.77 -1.96 9.77
CA GLN A 70 -4.67 -1.25 8.85
C GLN A 70 -4.71 0.26 9.13
N THR A 71 -4.49 0.67 10.37
CA THR A 71 -4.59 2.06 10.84
C THR A 71 -3.24 2.78 10.81
N GLU A 72 -2.17 2.09 11.21
CA GLU A 72 -0.78 2.54 11.24
C GLU A 72 0.04 1.72 10.23
N ALA A 73 -0.48 1.59 9.01
CA ALA A 73 0.18 0.81 7.97
C ALA A 73 1.60 1.33 7.70
N SER A 74 2.55 0.39 7.65
CA SER A 74 3.94 0.65 7.29
C SER A 74 4.41 -0.36 6.25
N LEU A 75 5.13 0.11 5.23
CA LEU A 75 5.76 -0.72 4.21
C LEU A 75 7.27 -0.49 4.18
N ILE A 76 8.02 -1.59 4.06
CA ILE A 76 9.46 -1.56 3.84
C ILE A 76 9.78 -2.50 2.66
N PRO A 77 10.44 -2.03 1.58
CA PRO A 77 11.06 -0.72 1.37
C PRO A 77 10.06 0.40 0.99
N SER A 78 10.56 1.56 0.54
CA SER A 78 9.75 2.63 -0.06
C SER A 78 8.95 2.14 -1.28
N VAL A 79 7.86 2.82 -1.61
CA VAL A 79 7.09 2.59 -2.84
C VAL A 79 7.51 3.61 -3.90
N ASN A 80 7.90 3.11 -5.07
CA ASN A 80 8.20 3.92 -6.25
C ASN A 80 7.20 3.62 -7.36
N HIS A 81 6.22 4.50 -7.51
CA HIS A 81 5.34 4.52 -8.67
C HIS A 81 6.01 5.36 -9.76
N VAL A 82 6.70 4.68 -10.67
CA VAL A 82 7.51 5.31 -11.73
C VAL A 82 6.70 6.36 -12.47
N GLY A 83 7.26 7.58 -12.54
CA GLY A 83 6.63 8.72 -13.22
C GLY A 83 5.56 9.46 -12.42
N HIS A 84 5.22 9.02 -11.20
CA HIS A 84 4.14 9.60 -10.41
C HIS A 84 4.53 9.97 -8.98
N TRP A 85 5.08 9.02 -8.21
CA TRP A 85 5.33 9.22 -6.79
C TRP A 85 6.40 8.27 -6.26
N HIS A 86 7.28 8.77 -5.39
CA HIS A 86 8.25 7.95 -4.66
C HIS A 86 8.29 8.38 -3.19
N GLY A 87 8.19 7.42 -2.28
CA GLY A 87 8.28 7.69 -0.86
C GLY A 87 7.94 6.49 0.03
N TRP A 88 7.73 6.77 1.31
CA TRP A 88 7.48 5.78 2.35
C TRP A 88 6.02 5.82 2.80
N LEU A 89 5.46 4.64 3.09
CA LEU A 89 4.29 4.49 3.95
C LEU A 89 4.80 4.09 5.33
N THR A 90 4.63 4.95 6.33
CA THR A 90 5.12 4.72 7.69
C THR A 90 4.12 5.29 8.69
N ASP A 91 3.74 4.47 9.66
CA ASP A 91 2.80 4.79 10.75
C ASP A 91 1.47 5.35 10.23
N GLY A 92 1.01 4.84 9.08
CA GLY A 92 -0.20 5.28 8.41
C GLY A 92 -0.06 6.59 7.62
N TYR A 93 1.15 7.08 7.37
CA TYR A 93 1.39 8.29 6.57
C TYR A 93 2.28 8.03 5.37
N TRP A 94 1.87 8.58 4.22
CA TRP A 94 2.70 8.71 3.04
C TRP A 94 3.62 9.93 3.17
N LYS A 95 4.92 9.69 3.07
CA LYS A 95 5.98 10.71 3.09
C LYS A 95 6.84 10.56 1.84
N ALA A 96 6.80 11.57 0.97
CA ALA A 96 7.67 11.62 -0.21
C ALA A 96 9.15 11.62 0.21
N VAL A 97 10.00 11.05 -0.65
CA VAL A 97 11.46 11.22 -0.58
C VAL A 97 11.91 12.49 -1.30
#